data_AF-A0A497S1R3-F1
#
_entry.id   AF-A0A497S1R3-F1
#
_cell.length_a   1.000
_cell.length_b   1.000
_cell.length_c   1.000
_cell.angle_alpha   90.00
_cell.angle_beta   90.00
_cell.angle_gamma   90.00
#
_symmetry.space_group_name_H-M   'P 1'
#
loop_
_entity.id
_entity.type
_entity.pdbx_description
1 polymer ?
#
loop_
_entity_poly.entity_id
_entity_poly.type
_entity_poly.pdbx_seq_one_letter_code
_entity_poly.pdbx_strand_id
1 'polypeptide(L)'
;MKKLNHYQREVDEYDRKYGWDVDRASHIVLHMAEELGEIARLILRNEGYKTEKFEKKELAYELTDLLYLTLKLANKFEINLEKEWDDMWKRYEKKTSRL
;
A
#
# COMPACT_ATOMS: atom_id res chain seq x y z
N MET A 1 8.17 17.13 -2.61
CA MET A 1 7.42 15.87 -2.47
C MET A 1 7.81 15.24 -1.14
N LYS A 2 6.85 14.75 -0.34
CA LYS A 2 7.15 14.03 0.91
C LYS A 2 7.76 12.65 0.57
N LYS A 3 8.67 12.17 1.44
CA LYS A 3 9.35 10.86 1.36
C LYS A 3 8.49 9.76 1.99
N LEU A 4 8.76 8.49 1.69
CA LEU A 4 8.01 7.36 2.27
C LEU A 4 8.13 7.31 3.80
N ASN A 5 9.31 7.65 4.33
CA ASN A 5 9.51 7.72 5.78
C ASN A 5 8.62 8.77 6.48
N HIS A 6 8.22 9.82 5.76
CA HIS A 6 7.28 10.82 6.27
C HIS A 6 5.89 10.20 6.41
N TYR A 7 5.43 9.50 5.37
CA TYR A 7 4.13 8.81 5.42
C TYR A 7 4.11 7.67 6.42
N GLN A 8 5.21 6.92 6.58
CA GLN A 8 5.35 5.93 7.64
C GLN A 8 5.12 6.56 9.03
N ARG A 9 5.67 7.76 9.30
CA ARG A 9 5.44 8.47 10.57
C ARG A 9 4.00 8.96 10.71
N GLU A 10 3.39 9.50 9.65
CA GLU A 10 1.98 9.93 9.69
C GLU A 10 1.05 8.74 10.03
N VAL A 11 1.29 7.57 9.45
CA VAL A 11 0.56 6.33 9.77
C VAL A 11 0.78 5.91 11.22
N ASP A 12 2.03 5.92 11.68
CA ASP A 12 2.39 5.51 13.04
C ASP A 12 1.80 6.43 14.12
N GLU A 13 1.79 7.74 13.87
CA GLU A 13 1.15 8.75 14.72
C GLU A 13 -0.37 8.59 14.74
N TYR A 14 -0.98 8.35 13.58
CA TYR A 14 -2.41 8.13 13.47
C TYR A 14 -2.84 6.85 14.22
N ASP A 15 -2.12 5.75 14.02
CA ASP A 15 -2.41 4.47 14.67
C ASP A 15 -2.32 4.58 16.19
N ARG A 16 -1.26 5.19 16.71
CA ARG A 16 -1.13 5.41 18.16
C ARG A 16 -2.22 6.33 18.71
N LYS A 17 -2.64 7.34 17.94
CA LYS A 17 -3.72 8.25 18.36
C LYS A 17 -5.05 7.51 18.57
N TYR A 18 -5.34 6.50 17.76
CA TYR A 18 -6.59 5.73 17.84
C TYR A 18 -6.44 4.34 18.49
N GLY A 19 -5.23 3.99 18.95
CA GLY A 19 -4.94 2.71 19.61
C GLY A 19 -4.91 1.52 18.65
N TRP A 20 -4.59 1.73 17.38
CA TRP A 20 -4.54 0.71 16.33
C TRP A 20 -3.13 0.14 16.12
N ASP A 21 -2.13 0.63 16.85
CA ASP A 21 -0.74 0.15 16.82
C ASP A 21 -0.60 -1.30 17.35
N VAL A 22 -1.59 -1.76 18.11
CA VAL A 22 -1.67 -3.12 18.66
C VAL A 22 -2.14 -4.19 17.65
N ASP A 23 -2.60 -3.79 16.46
CA ASP A 23 -3.18 -4.71 15.46
C ASP A 23 -2.21 -5.82 15.07
N ARG A 24 -2.64 -7.09 15.10
CA ARG A 24 -1.78 -8.22 14.73
C ARG A 24 -1.41 -8.16 13.24
N ALA A 25 -0.18 -8.53 12.91
CA ALA A 25 0.28 -8.60 11.51
C ALA A 25 -0.64 -9.46 10.62
N SER A 26 -1.18 -10.56 11.16
CA SER A 26 -2.14 -11.41 10.46
C SER A 26 -3.44 -10.69 10.09
N HIS A 27 -3.92 -9.79 10.94
CA HIS A 27 -5.13 -8.99 10.64
C HIS A 27 -4.82 -7.90 9.60
N ILE A 28 -3.65 -7.25 9.71
CA ILE A 28 -3.21 -6.28 8.71
C ILE A 28 -3.14 -6.94 7.33
N VAL A 29 -2.52 -8.12 7.21
CA VAL A 29 -2.42 -8.86 5.93
C VAL A 29 -3.80 -9.33 5.44
N LEU A 30 -4.70 -9.73 6.35
CA LEU A 30 -6.07 -10.07 5.97
C LEU A 30 -6.78 -8.87 5.34
N HIS A 31 -6.71 -7.69 5.96
CA HIS A 31 -7.29 -6.48 5.41
C HIS A 31 -6.63 -6.09 4.08
N MET A 32 -5.31 -6.27 3.93
CA MET A 32 -4.64 -6.03 2.64
C MET A 32 -5.23 -6.91 1.52
N ALA A 33 -5.60 -8.15 1.82
CA ALA A 33 -6.22 -9.04 0.86
C ALA A 33 -7.65 -8.58 0.49
N GLU A 34 -8.39 -7.99 1.43
CA GLU A 34 -9.70 -7.38 1.19
C GLU A 34 -9.58 -6.18 0.24
N GLU A 35 -8.70 -5.22 0.53
CA GLU A 35 -8.43 -4.04 -0.33
C GLU A 35 -7.99 -4.46 -1.74
N LEU A 36 -7.10 -5.47 -1.83
CA LEU A 36 -6.66 -5.99 -3.12
C LEU A 36 -7.81 -6.65 -3.90
N GLY A 37 -8.75 -7.30 -3.21
CA GLY A 37 -9.95 -7.88 -3.81
C GLY A 37 -10.90 -6.82 -4.37
N GLU A 38 -11.06 -5.70 -3.67
CA GLU A 38 -11.86 -4.57 -4.16
C GLU A 38 -11.18 -3.87 -5.35
N ILE A 39 -9.85 -3.67 -5.31
CA ILE A 39 -9.08 -3.22 -6.49
C ILE A 39 -9.33 -4.15 -7.68
N ALA A 40 -9.21 -5.46 -7.50
CA ALA A 40 -9.42 -6.44 -8.57
C ALA A 40 -10.85 -6.35 -9.13
N ARG A 41 -11.86 -6.20 -8.27
CA ARG A 41 -13.26 -6.02 -8.68
C ARG A 41 -13.45 -4.76 -9.52
N LEU A 42 -12.82 -3.66 -9.14
CA LEU A 42 -12.88 -2.39 -9.89
C LEU A 42 -12.20 -2.48 -11.25
N ILE A 43 -11.04 -3.14 -11.34
CA ILE A 43 -10.36 -3.39 -12.61
C ILE A 43 -11.21 -4.26 -13.53
N LEU A 44 -11.81 -5.34 -13.04
CA LEU A 44 -12.71 -6.19 -13.84
C LEU A 44 -13.92 -5.41 -14.37
N ARG A 45 -14.51 -4.50 -13.58
CA ARG A 45 -15.56 -3.58 -14.06
C ARG A 45 -15.04 -2.70 -15.20
N ASN A 46 -13.87 -2.10 -15.03
CA ASN A 46 -13.24 -1.24 -16.04
C ASN A 46 -12.93 -2.01 -17.35
N GLU A 47 -12.62 -3.30 -17.26
CA GLU A 47 -12.37 -4.19 -18.40
C GLU A 47 -13.66 -4.75 -19.04
N GLY A 48 -14.84 -4.34 -18.57
CA GLY A 48 -16.13 -4.69 -19.17
C GLY A 48 -16.72 -6.01 -18.70
N TYR A 49 -16.20 -6.61 -17.62
CA TYR A 49 -16.75 -7.85 -17.05
C TYR A 49 -18.13 -7.65 -16.39
N LYS A 50 -18.46 -6.41 -16.03
CA LYS A 50 -19.78 -6.01 -15.49
C LYS A 50 -20.28 -4.74 -16.17
N THR A 51 -21.60 -4.52 -16.14
CA THR A 51 -22.26 -3.36 -16.75
C THR A 51 -22.14 -2.07 -15.93
N GLU A 52 -21.79 -2.17 -14.64
CA GLU A 52 -21.60 -1.05 -13.74
C GLU A 52 -20.36 -0.23 -14.11
N LYS A 53 -20.54 1.08 -14.29
CA LYS A 53 -19.45 1.99 -14.67
C LYS A 53 -18.38 2.08 -13.59
N PHE A 54 -17.12 1.92 -13.96
CA PHE A 54 -15.98 2.17 -13.09
C PHE A 54 -15.83 3.66 -12.75
N GLU A 55 -15.62 3.98 -11.47
CA GLU A 55 -15.24 5.32 -11.04
C GLU A 55 -13.78 5.33 -10.58
N LYS A 56 -12.95 6.18 -11.21
CA LYS A 56 -11.53 6.36 -10.84
C LYS A 56 -11.32 6.70 -9.37
N LYS A 57 -12.32 7.35 -8.75
CA LYS A 57 -12.29 7.73 -7.34
C LYS A 57 -12.36 6.51 -6.42
N GLU A 58 -13.16 5.50 -6.76
CA GLU A 58 -13.23 4.23 -6.01
C GLU A 58 -11.83 3.58 -6.02
N LEU A 59 -11.22 3.44 -7.21
CA LEU A 59 -9.88 2.84 -7.31
C LEU A 59 -8.82 3.62 -6.52
N ALA A 60 -8.90 4.95 -6.53
CA ALA A 60 -7.97 5.78 -5.77
C ALA A 60 -8.08 5.55 -4.26
N TYR A 61 -9.28 5.26 -3.74
CA TYR A 61 -9.48 4.93 -2.33
C TYR A 61 -8.86 3.57 -1.98
N GLU A 62 -9.23 2.50 -2.69
CA GLU A 62 -8.70 1.16 -2.38
C GLU A 62 -7.16 1.10 -2.52
N LEU A 63 -6.58 1.83 -3.50
CA LEU A 63 -5.12 1.95 -3.65
C LEU A 63 -4.48 2.68 -2.46
N THR A 64 -5.16 3.69 -1.93
CA THR A 64 -4.68 4.45 -0.77
C THR A 64 -4.78 3.63 0.51
N ASP A 65 -5.86 2.86 0.68
CA ASP A 65 -6.05 1.98 1.85
C ASP A 65 -5.05 0.83 1.85
N LEU A 66 -4.81 0.21 0.68
CA LEU A 66 -3.74 -0.79 0.55
C LEU A 66 -2.34 -0.19 0.82
N LEU A 67 -2.08 1.04 0.39
CA LEU A 67 -0.83 1.74 0.70
C LEU A 67 -0.71 2.01 2.21
N TYR A 68 -1.77 2.49 2.86
CA TYR A 68 -1.81 2.70 4.30
C TYR A 68 -1.48 1.40 5.06
N LEU A 69 -2.12 0.28 4.70
CA LEU A 69 -1.85 -1.02 5.31
C LEU A 69 -0.42 -1.51 5.06
N THR A 70 0.14 -1.22 3.89
CA THR A 70 1.55 -1.54 3.57
C THR A 70 2.51 -0.76 4.47
N LEU A 71 2.28 0.54 4.65
CA LEU A 71 3.08 1.39 5.54
C LEU A 71 2.94 0.94 7.01
N LYS A 72 1.71 0.62 7.44
CA LYS A 72 1.41 0.09 8.78
C LYS A 72 2.14 -1.23 9.05
N LEU A 73 2.11 -2.16 8.10
CA LEU A 73 2.82 -3.42 8.21
C LEU A 73 4.33 -3.21 8.32
N ALA A 74 4.90 -2.33 7.49
CA ALA A 74 6.31 -1.98 7.56
C ALA A 74 6.70 -1.38 8.91
N ASN A 75 5.90 -0.46 9.46
CA ASN A 75 6.11 0.09 10.80
C ASN A 75 6.11 -1.01 11.87
N LYS A 76 5.18 -1.96 11.79
CA LYS A 76 5.06 -3.05 12.75
C LYS A 76 6.29 -3.96 12.82
N PHE A 77 7.02 -4.07 11.71
CA PHE A 77 8.26 -4.84 11.62
C PHE A 77 9.51 -3.97 11.58
N GLU A 78 9.39 -2.68 11.91
CA GLU A 78 10.50 -1.71 11.94
C GLU A 78 11.27 -1.59 10.61
N ILE A 79 10.56 -1.76 9.49
CA ILE A 79 11.12 -1.69 8.14
C ILE A 79 11.13 -0.24 7.65
N ASN A 80 12.29 0.24 7.21
CA ASN A 80 12.42 1.55 6.57
C ASN A 80 12.13 1.44 5.05
N LEU A 81 10.89 1.72 4.64
CA LEU A 81 10.48 1.58 3.24
C LEU A 81 11.13 2.61 2.31
N GLU A 82 11.50 3.80 2.79
CA GLU A 82 12.27 4.76 1.98
C GLU A 82 13.62 4.16 1.57
N LYS A 83 14.34 3.55 2.53
CA LYS A 83 15.61 2.89 2.24
C LYS A 83 15.42 1.72 1.27
N GLU A 84 14.43 0.86 1.51
CA GLU A 84 14.17 -0.31 0.65
C GLU A 84 13.73 0.09 -0.76
N TRP A 85 13.02 1.20 -0.89
CA TRP A 85 12.65 1.82 -2.17
C TRP A 85 13.88 2.33 -2.92
N ASP A 86 14.76 3.09 -2.26
CA ASP A 86 16.01 3.58 -2.86
C ASP A 86 16.91 2.41 -3.30
N ASP A 87 17.02 1.36 -2.48
CA ASP A 87 17.82 0.18 -2.80
C ASP A 87 17.21 -0.64 -3.94
N MET A 88 15.87 -0.69 -4.07
CA MET A 88 15.20 -1.30 -5.22
C MET A 88 15.62 -0.63 -6.53
N TRP A 89 15.60 0.69 -6.60
CA TRP A 89 15.99 1.41 -7.82
C TRP A 89 17.44 1.16 -8.23
N LYS A 90 18.38 1.17 -7.27
CA LYS A 90 19.78 0.79 -7.53
C LYS A 90 19.91 -0.63 -8.10
N ARG A 91 19.07 -1.58 -7.63
CA ARG A 91 19.05 -2.94 -8.18
C ARG A 91 18.49 -2.98 -9.60
N TYR A 92 17.46 -2.18 -9.89
CA TYR A 92 16.84 -2.12 -11.22
C TYR A 92 17.78 -1.49 -12.25
N GLU A 93 18.43 -0.39 -11.92
CA GLU A 93 19.45 0.23 -12.79
C GLU A 93 20.58 -0.73 -13.16
N LYS A 94 21.04 -1.55 -12.20
CA LYS A 94 22.04 -2.60 -12.44
C LYS A 94 21.53 -3.75 -13.30
N LYS A 95 20.23 -4.07 -13.26
CA LYS A 95 19.63 -5.12 -14.09
C LYS A 95 19.44 -4.62 -15.52
N THR A 96 18.91 -3.41 -15.68
CA THR A 96 18.64 -2.81 -16.99
C THR A 96 19.93 -2.49 -17.74
N SER A 97 21.00 -2.08 -17.05
CA SER A 97 22.32 -1.84 -17.69
C SER A 97 23.06 -3.11 -18.13
N ARG A 98 22.53 -4.30 -17.82
CA ARG A 98 23.03 -5.60 -18.30
C ARG A 98 22.27 -6.12 -19.52
N LEU A 99 21.21 -5.42 -19.94
CA LEU A 99 20.47 -5.64 -21.18
C LEU A 99 21.02 -4.71 -22.27
#